data_AF-A0AAP8N9K3-F1
#
_entry.id   AF-A0AAP8N9K3-F1
#
_cell.length_a   1.000
_cell.length_b   1.000
_cell.length_c   1.000
_cell.angle_alpha   90.00
_cell.angle_beta   90.00
_cell.angle_gamma   90.00
#
_symmetry.space_group_name_H-M   'P 1'
#
loop_
_entity.id
_entity.type
_entity.pdbx_description
1 polymer ?
#
loop_
_entity_poly.entity_id
_entity_poly.type
_entity_poly.pdbx_seq_one_letter_code
_entity_poly.pdbx_strand_id
1 'polypeptide(L)'
;IADEGAHVHYVEGCTAPVYTTNSLHSAVVEIIIKKDAYCRYTTIQNWANNVFNLVTKRAVCEANATMEWIDGNIGSKLTMKYPAVILKGEGARGLTLSIAIAGKGQHQDAGAKMIHLAPNTSSTIVSKSISKHGGKVTYRGIVHFGRKAAGSRSNIECDTLI
;
A
#
# COMPACT_ATOMS: atom_id res chain seq x y z
N ILE A 1 -4.96 -11.63 -10.64
CA ILE A 1 -6.37 -11.92 -10.29
C ILE A 1 -6.36 -13.10 -9.34
N ALA A 2 -7.11 -13.07 -8.25
CA ALA A 2 -7.40 -14.23 -7.39
C ALA A 2 -8.86 -14.63 -7.64
N ASP A 3 -9.07 -15.85 -8.14
CA ASP A 3 -10.40 -16.37 -8.48
C ASP A 3 -11.22 -16.73 -7.23
N GLU A 4 -12.51 -17.07 -7.37
CA GLU A 4 -13.40 -17.36 -6.24
C GLU A 4 -12.81 -18.43 -5.31
N GLY A 5 -12.77 -18.13 -4.00
CA GLY A 5 -12.18 -18.99 -2.97
C GLY A 5 -10.66 -19.18 -3.06
N ALA A 6 -9.97 -18.56 -4.03
CA ALA A 6 -8.53 -18.73 -4.20
C ALA A 6 -7.73 -17.99 -3.13
N HIS A 7 -6.52 -18.49 -2.87
CA HIS A 7 -5.55 -17.86 -1.98
C HIS A 7 -4.25 -17.60 -2.74
N VAL A 8 -3.84 -16.33 -2.82
CA VAL A 8 -2.62 -15.89 -3.51
C VAL A 8 -1.72 -15.10 -2.56
N HIS A 9 -0.44 -15.45 -2.51
CA HIS A 9 0.60 -14.62 -1.92
C HIS A 9 1.66 -14.32 -2.98
N TYR A 10 1.82 -13.05 -3.31
CA TYR A 10 2.84 -12.56 -4.24
C TYR A 10 3.89 -11.75 -3.49
N VAL A 11 5.16 -11.98 -3.81
CA VAL A 11 6.30 -11.28 -3.22
C VAL A 11 7.10 -10.58 -4.31
N GLU A 12 7.26 -9.27 -4.17
CA GLU A 12 8.04 -8.40 -5.04
C GLU A 12 9.30 -7.92 -4.31
N GLY A 13 10.48 -8.22 -4.86
CA GLY A 13 11.74 -7.65 -4.42
C GLY A 13 12.29 -6.71 -5.49
N CYS A 14 12.38 -5.41 -5.19
CA CYS A 14 12.91 -4.42 -6.12
C CYS A 14 14.23 -3.85 -5.61
N THR A 15 15.30 -4.05 -6.39
CA THR A 15 16.63 -3.48 -6.13
C THR A 15 17.11 -2.75 -7.38
N ALA A 16 17.86 -1.66 -7.22
CA ALA A 16 18.53 -0.98 -8.33
C ALA A 16 20.05 -0.97 -8.12
N PRO A 17 20.84 -1.32 -9.15
CA PRO A 17 22.26 -1.00 -9.18
C PRO A 17 22.49 0.51 -9.06
N VAL A 18 23.64 0.91 -8.48
CA VAL A 18 24.03 2.31 -8.39
C VAL A 18 24.45 2.80 -9.78
N TYR A 19 23.54 3.46 -10.49
CA TYR A 19 23.83 4.15 -11.75
C TYR A 19 24.16 5.62 -11.49
N THR A 20 24.92 6.25 -12.40
CA THR A 20 25.38 7.65 -12.28
C THR A 20 24.31 8.68 -12.66
N THR A 21 23.31 8.29 -13.45
CA THR A 21 22.20 9.15 -13.87
C THR A 21 20.96 8.93 -13.00
N ASN A 22 20.10 9.95 -12.86
CA ASN A 22 18.81 9.76 -12.18
C ASN A 22 17.96 8.74 -12.94
N SER A 23 17.28 7.86 -12.21
CA SER A 23 16.45 6.80 -12.79
C SER A 23 15.01 6.92 -12.30
N LEU A 24 14.04 6.57 -13.15
CA LEU A 24 12.62 6.56 -12.82
C LEU A 24 12.10 5.11 -12.82
N HIS A 25 11.50 4.70 -11.71
CA HIS A 25 10.64 3.52 -11.64
C HIS A 25 9.18 3.99 -11.58
N SER A 26 8.41 3.65 -12.61
CA SER A 26 6.98 3.94 -12.70
C SER A 26 6.24 2.63 -12.93
N ALA A 27 5.40 2.23 -11.96
CA ALA A 27 4.69 0.96 -12.01
C ALA A 27 3.21 1.11 -11.67
N VAL A 28 2.40 0.27 -12.33
CA VAL A 28 0.98 0.12 -12.07
C VAL A 28 0.70 -1.32 -11.68
N VAL A 29 0.04 -1.52 -10.55
CA VAL A 29 -0.41 -2.83 -10.10
C VAL A 29 -1.93 -2.81 -9.93
N GLU A 30 -2.61 -3.75 -10.58
CA GLU A 30 -4.03 -3.99 -10.38
C GLU A 30 -4.28 -5.43 -9.92
N ILE A 31 -5.04 -5.58 -8.84
CA ILE A 31 -5.41 -6.88 -8.29
C ILE A 31 -6.92 -6.95 -8.16
N ILE A 32 -7.51 -7.96 -8.79
CA ILE A 32 -8.93 -8.27 -8.63
C ILE A 32 -9.03 -9.52 -7.75
N ILE A 33 -9.71 -9.39 -6.62
CA ILE A 33 -9.94 -10.46 -5.64
C ILE A 33 -11.44 -10.81 -5.68
N LYS A 34 -11.75 -12.00 -6.20
CA LYS A 34 -13.12 -12.49 -6.34
C LYS A 34 -13.70 -12.93 -4.99
N LYS A 35 -14.96 -13.34 -5.01
CA LYS A 35 -15.72 -13.71 -3.82
C LYS A 35 -14.96 -14.74 -2.98
N ASP A 36 -14.98 -14.57 -1.67
CA ASP A 36 -14.34 -15.46 -0.67
C ASP A 36 -12.82 -15.69 -0.89
N ALA A 37 -12.18 -14.91 -1.78
CA ALA A 37 -10.78 -15.07 -2.12
C ALA A 37 -9.86 -14.18 -1.27
N TYR A 38 -8.59 -14.55 -1.21
CA TYR A 38 -7.55 -13.88 -0.44
C TYR A 38 -6.36 -13.53 -1.33
N CYS A 39 -5.86 -12.31 -1.19
CA CYS A 39 -4.60 -11.91 -1.79
C CYS A 39 -3.73 -11.14 -0.80
N ARG A 40 -2.49 -11.59 -0.61
CA ARG A 40 -1.41 -10.83 0.01
C ARG A 40 -0.40 -10.44 -1.05
N TYR A 41 -0.06 -9.15 -1.08
CA TYR A 41 0.98 -8.61 -1.93
C TYR A 41 2.05 -7.97 -1.05
N THR A 42 3.21 -8.59 -0.99
CA THR A 42 4.33 -8.13 -0.18
C THR A 42 5.39 -7.48 -1.06
N THR A 43 5.79 -6.26 -0.74
CA THR A 43 6.92 -5.59 -1.40
C THR A 43 8.00 -5.21 -0.43
N ILE A 44 9.23 -5.52 -0.81
CA ILE A 44 10.42 -4.99 -0.18
C ILE A 44 11.23 -4.26 -1.25
N GLN A 45 11.48 -2.98 -1.00
CA GLN A 45 12.15 -2.10 -1.95
C GLN A 45 13.44 -1.58 -1.32
N ASN A 46 14.53 -1.65 -2.08
CA ASN A 46 15.81 -1.06 -1.72
C ASN A 46 16.41 -0.38 -2.96
N TRP A 47 16.04 0.88 -3.16
CA TRP A 47 16.44 1.66 -4.33
C TRP A 47 17.73 2.46 -4.07
N ALA A 48 18.53 2.68 -5.11
CA ALA A 48 19.59 3.68 -5.06
C ALA A 48 19.02 5.10 -4.82
N ASN A 49 19.78 5.97 -4.17
CA ASN A 49 19.31 7.30 -3.72
C ASN A 49 19.04 8.31 -4.85
N ASN A 50 19.33 7.95 -6.10
CA ASN A 50 19.06 8.73 -7.32
C ASN A 50 17.80 8.26 -8.05
N VAL A 51 17.09 7.26 -7.52
CA VAL A 51 15.85 6.75 -8.11
C VAL A 51 14.65 7.60 -7.69
N PHE A 52 13.75 7.87 -8.62
CA PHE A 52 12.38 8.30 -8.33
C PHE A 52 11.46 7.10 -8.46
N ASN A 53 10.68 6.81 -7.44
CA ASN A 53 9.83 5.63 -7.35
C ASN A 53 8.37 6.05 -7.25
N LEU A 54 7.66 6.03 -8.38
CA LEU A 54 6.29 6.52 -8.51
C LEU A 54 5.36 5.36 -8.85
N VAL A 55 4.63 4.86 -7.85
CA VAL A 55 3.90 3.59 -7.99
C VAL A 55 2.42 3.78 -7.66
N THR A 56 1.57 3.32 -8.57
CA THR A 56 0.11 3.30 -8.38
C THR A 56 -0.34 1.86 -8.23
N LYS A 57 -0.97 1.53 -7.09
CA LYS A 57 -1.52 0.20 -6.85
C LYS A 57 -3.00 0.29 -6.49
N ARG A 58 -3.80 -0.62 -7.03
CA ARG A 58 -5.24 -0.72 -6.72
C ARG A 58 -5.64 -2.19 -6.61
N ALA A 59 -6.40 -2.49 -5.57
CA ALA A 59 -7.13 -3.73 -5.43
C ALA A 59 -8.64 -3.49 -5.48
N VAL A 60 -9.39 -4.44 -6.06
CA VAL A 60 -10.85 -4.50 -5.98
C VAL A 60 -11.23 -5.81 -5.30
N CYS A 61 -11.91 -5.70 -4.16
CA CYS A 61 -12.39 -6.82 -3.36
C CYS A 61 -13.90 -7.02 -3.56
N GLU A 62 -14.28 -8.18 -4.08
CA GLU A 62 -15.68 -8.63 -4.12
C GLU A 62 -16.13 -9.16 -2.73
N ALA A 63 -17.29 -9.82 -2.64
CA ALA A 63 -17.89 -10.20 -1.36
C ALA A 63 -16.97 -11.13 -0.54
N ASN A 64 -16.83 -10.84 0.76
CA ASN A 64 -15.92 -11.52 1.70
C ASN A 64 -14.44 -11.57 1.29
N ALA A 65 -14.05 -10.95 0.19
CA ALA A 65 -12.69 -10.96 -0.31
C ALA A 65 -11.75 -10.20 0.62
N THR A 66 -10.51 -10.66 0.73
CA THR A 66 -9.49 -10.02 1.57
C THR A 66 -8.28 -9.62 0.74
N MET A 67 -7.87 -8.35 0.87
CA MET A 67 -6.64 -7.81 0.30
C MET A 67 -5.69 -7.35 1.39
N GLU A 68 -4.42 -7.73 1.29
CA GLU A 68 -3.36 -7.24 2.16
C GLU A 68 -2.18 -6.68 1.36
N TRP A 69 -1.92 -5.39 1.55
CA TRP A 69 -0.70 -4.73 1.09
C TRP A 69 0.32 -4.73 2.23
N ILE A 70 1.47 -5.40 2.03
CA ILE A 70 2.57 -5.41 3.00
C ILE A 70 3.77 -4.74 2.34
N ASP A 71 4.19 -3.59 2.83
CA ASP A 71 5.18 -2.74 2.16
C ASP A 71 6.36 -2.38 3.06
N GLY A 72 7.58 -2.58 2.55
CA GLY A 72 8.83 -2.07 3.12
C GLY A 72 9.53 -1.13 2.13
N ASN A 73 9.62 0.15 2.47
CA ASN A 73 10.15 1.20 1.59
C ASN A 73 11.51 1.70 2.10
N ILE A 74 12.58 1.33 1.40
CA ILE A 74 13.97 1.70 1.72
C ILE A 74 14.66 2.24 0.46
N GLY A 75 15.53 3.23 0.62
CA GLY A 75 16.25 3.82 -0.50
C GLY A 75 15.42 4.86 -1.27
N SER A 76 15.80 5.18 -2.51
CA SER A 76 15.15 6.17 -3.38
C SER A 76 15.43 7.63 -2.97
N LYS A 77 15.44 8.54 -3.94
CA LYS A 77 15.40 9.99 -3.69
C LYS A 77 14.01 10.41 -3.22
N LEU A 78 13.01 9.94 -3.94
CA LEU A 78 11.60 10.21 -3.69
C LEU A 78 10.79 8.96 -4.01
N THR A 79 10.05 8.47 -3.02
CA THR A 79 8.99 7.47 -3.23
C THR A 79 7.64 8.15 -3.09
N MET A 80 6.74 7.89 -4.04
CA MET A 80 5.33 8.25 -3.95
C MET A 80 4.50 6.98 -4.18
N LYS A 81 3.83 6.49 -3.13
CA LYS A 81 3.06 5.25 -3.20
C LYS A 81 1.85 5.26 -2.27
N TYR A 82 0.66 5.08 -2.85
CA TYR A 82 -0.60 5.02 -2.10
C TYR A 82 -1.49 3.87 -2.60
N PRO A 83 -1.20 2.61 -2.24
CA PRO A 83 -2.06 1.48 -2.53
C PRO A 83 -3.51 1.75 -2.12
N ALA A 84 -4.43 1.44 -3.02
CA ALA A 84 -5.86 1.53 -2.77
C ALA A 84 -6.47 0.14 -2.61
N VAL A 85 -7.46 0.01 -1.73
CA VAL A 85 -8.40 -1.12 -1.70
C VAL A 85 -9.81 -0.58 -1.89
N ILE A 86 -10.46 -1.01 -2.96
CA ILE A 86 -11.87 -0.78 -3.21
C ILE A 86 -12.64 -1.98 -2.65
N LEU A 87 -13.32 -1.79 -1.54
CA LEU A 87 -14.12 -2.77 -0.82
C LEU A 87 -15.53 -2.75 -1.42
N LYS A 88 -15.69 -3.46 -2.54
CA LYS A 88 -16.87 -3.39 -3.41
C LYS A 88 -17.96 -4.38 -3.01
N GLY A 89 -17.60 -5.54 -2.46
CA GLY A 89 -18.55 -6.53 -1.98
C GLY A 89 -18.79 -6.46 -0.47
N GLU A 90 -19.96 -6.93 -0.03
CA GLU A 90 -20.28 -7.04 1.39
C GLU A 90 -19.25 -7.91 2.12
N GLY A 91 -18.87 -7.51 3.33
CA GLY A 91 -17.91 -8.28 4.14
C GLY A 91 -16.46 -8.23 3.65
N ALA A 92 -16.16 -7.47 2.58
CA ALA A 92 -14.80 -7.31 2.07
C ALA A 92 -13.86 -6.69 3.11
N ARG A 93 -12.59 -7.12 3.09
CA ARG A 93 -11.56 -6.71 4.06
C ARG A 93 -10.31 -6.17 3.36
N GLY A 94 -9.78 -5.06 3.87
CA GLY A 94 -8.57 -4.44 3.35
C GLY A 94 -7.55 -4.16 4.45
N LEU A 95 -6.31 -4.59 4.27
CA LEU A 95 -5.19 -4.26 5.16
C LEU A 95 -4.09 -3.57 4.36
N THR A 96 -3.50 -2.53 4.94
CA THR A 96 -2.21 -2.03 4.50
C THR A 96 -1.30 -1.92 5.72
N LEU A 97 -0.19 -2.65 5.70
CA LEU A 97 0.92 -2.48 6.62
C LEU A 97 2.09 -1.91 5.82
N SER A 98 2.52 -0.70 6.15
CA SER A 98 3.62 -0.03 5.46
C SER A 98 4.67 0.43 6.45
N ILE A 99 5.94 0.13 6.14
CA ILE A 99 7.11 0.63 6.85
C ILE A 99 7.93 1.47 5.87
N ALA A 100 8.38 2.65 6.31
CA ALA A 100 9.21 3.55 5.50
C ALA A 100 10.42 4.07 6.27
N ILE A 101 11.60 4.09 5.64
CA ILE A 101 12.83 4.65 6.22
C ILE A 101 13.38 5.72 5.29
N ALA A 102 13.58 6.93 5.80
CA ALA A 102 14.17 8.05 5.05
C ALA A 102 15.45 8.55 5.73
N GLY A 103 16.56 8.55 4.99
CA GLY A 103 17.81 9.18 5.35
C GLY A 103 18.02 10.55 4.68
N LYS A 104 19.24 11.09 4.80
CA LYS A 104 19.63 12.38 4.22
C LYS A 104 19.26 12.50 2.75
N GLY A 105 18.48 13.53 2.40
CA GLY A 105 18.09 13.83 1.02
C GLY A 105 17.01 12.92 0.44
N GLN A 106 16.42 12.04 1.24
CA GLN A 106 15.33 11.14 0.81
C GLN A 106 13.97 11.64 1.28
N HIS A 107 12.95 11.38 0.47
CA HIS A 107 11.55 11.60 0.83
C HIS A 107 10.73 10.33 0.57
N GLN A 108 10.20 9.73 1.64
CA GLN A 108 9.20 8.67 1.54
C GLN A 108 7.80 9.29 1.70
N ASP A 109 7.08 9.45 0.60
CA ASP A 109 5.69 9.87 0.57
C ASP A 109 4.78 8.66 0.35
N ALA A 110 4.39 8.03 1.44
CA ALA A 110 3.71 6.74 1.44
C ALA A 110 2.35 6.84 2.12
N GLY A 111 1.49 5.87 1.88
CA GLY A 111 0.22 5.78 2.58
C GLY A 111 -0.72 4.78 1.95
N ALA A 112 -2.03 4.98 2.13
CA ALA A 112 -3.02 4.04 1.64
C ALA A 112 -4.39 4.69 1.45
N LYS A 113 -5.23 4.06 0.62
CA LYS A 113 -6.62 4.46 0.40
C LYS A 113 -7.55 3.29 0.64
N MET A 114 -8.54 3.43 1.51
CA MET A 114 -9.57 2.43 1.77
C MET A 114 -10.92 3.00 1.35
N ILE A 115 -11.57 2.38 0.37
CA ILE A 115 -12.82 2.88 -0.21
C ILE A 115 -13.91 1.83 0.05
N HIS A 116 -14.76 2.09 1.05
CA HIS A 116 -15.85 1.23 1.48
C HIS A 116 -17.11 1.52 0.65
N LEU A 117 -17.51 0.59 -0.23
CA LEU A 117 -18.67 0.76 -1.14
C LEU A 117 -19.82 -0.22 -0.87
N ALA A 118 -19.67 -1.10 0.11
CA ALA A 118 -20.63 -2.13 0.49
C ALA A 118 -20.75 -2.26 2.01
N PRO A 119 -21.85 -2.85 2.52
CA PRO A 119 -22.06 -2.97 3.95
C PRO A 119 -21.06 -3.93 4.60
N ASN A 120 -20.89 -3.81 5.91
CA ASN A 120 -20.11 -4.72 6.75
C ASN A 120 -18.64 -4.90 6.29
N THR A 121 -18.08 -3.93 5.58
CA THR A 121 -16.69 -3.96 5.13
C THR A 121 -15.76 -3.47 6.23
N SER A 122 -14.53 -3.98 6.28
CA SER A 122 -13.56 -3.56 7.29
C SER A 122 -12.20 -3.23 6.69
N SER A 123 -11.54 -2.19 7.19
CA SER A 123 -10.17 -1.89 6.80
C SER A 123 -9.25 -1.54 7.95
N THR A 124 -7.96 -1.78 7.75
CA THR A 124 -6.91 -1.36 8.67
C THR A 124 -5.74 -0.77 7.87
N ILE A 125 -5.27 0.41 8.27
CA ILE A 125 -4.03 1.00 7.76
C ILE A 125 -3.07 1.13 8.94
N VAL A 126 -1.92 0.47 8.87
CA VAL A 126 -0.80 0.64 9.80
C VAL A 126 0.37 1.20 9.02
N SER A 127 0.76 2.44 9.33
CA SER A 127 1.88 3.13 8.72
C SER A 127 2.94 3.44 9.77
N LYS A 128 4.08 2.77 9.71
CA LYS A 128 5.24 3.04 10.56
C LYS A 128 6.32 3.70 9.75
N SER A 129 7.02 4.69 10.30
CA SER A 129 8.14 5.29 9.60
C SER A 129 9.28 5.74 10.51
N ILE A 130 10.47 5.82 9.93
CA ILE A 130 11.69 6.30 10.59
C ILE A 130 12.30 7.40 9.72
N SER A 131 12.40 8.59 10.30
CA SER A 131 13.09 9.73 9.72
C SER A 131 14.45 9.88 10.38
N LYS A 132 15.55 9.82 9.63
CA LYS A 132 16.91 9.99 10.18
C LYS A 132 17.74 10.95 9.36
N HIS A 133 18.70 11.64 10.00
CA HIS A 133 19.66 12.52 9.35
C HIS A 133 19.04 13.55 8.38
N GLY A 134 17.88 14.12 8.75
CA GLY A 134 17.15 15.09 7.93
C GLY A 134 16.37 14.47 6.76
N GLY A 135 16.14 13.16 6.76
CA GLY A 135 15.19 12.53 5.85
C GLY A 135 13.77 13.02 6.06
N LYS A 136 12.93 12.88 5.03
CA LYS A 136 11.52 13.27 5.09
C LYS A 136 10.64 12.03 4.94
N VAL A 137 9.70 11.86 5.85
CA VAL A 137 8.62 10.88 5.74
C VAL A 137 7.29 11.62 5.72
N THR A 138 6.36 11.17 4.91
CA THR A 138 5.01 11.74 4.80
C THR A 138 4.03 10.60 4.69
N TYR A 139 3.06 10.58 5.60
CA TYR A 139 1.93 9.68 5.53
C TYR A 139 0.75 10.38 4.84
N ARG A 140 0.10 9.70 3.88
CA ARG A 140 -1.21 10.11 3.36
C ARG A 140 -2.23 8.97 3.44
N GLY A 141 -3.22 9.13 4.31
CA GLY A 141 -4.36 8.22 4.42
C GLY A 141 -5.61 8.81 3.80
N ILE A 142 -6.36 8.00 3.06
CA ILE A 142 -7.75 8.30 2.69
C ILE A 142 -8.61 7.12 3.11
N VAL A 143 -9.65 7.38 3.88
CA VAL A 143 -10.73 6.41 4.13
C VAL A 143 -12.04 7.05 3.71
N HIS A 144 -12.75 6.38 2.81
CA HIS A 144 -14.02 6.86 2.28
C HIS A 144 -15.11 5.81 2.50
N PHE A 145 -16.22 6.24 3.10
CA PHE A 145 -17.44 5.43 3.24
C PHE A 145 -18.50 5.93 2.26
N GLY A 146 -18.84 5.11 1.28
CA GLY A 146 -19.90 5.39 0.33
C GLY A 146 -21.29 5.20 0.95
N ARG A 147 -22.34 5.63 0.23
CA ARG A 147 -23.74 5.60 0.71
C ARG A 147 -24.25 4.22 1.12
N LYS A 148 -23.65 3.14 0.62
CA LYS A 148 -24.02 1.73 0.91
C LYS A 148 -23.14 1.07 1.98
N ALA A 149 -22.27 1.82 2.65
CA ALA A 149 -21.27 1.27 3.58
C ALA A 149 -21.78 1.03 5.01
N ALA A 150 -23.08 0.77 5.21
CA ALA A 150 -23.67 0.56 6.53
C ALA A 150 -22.94 -0.56 7.30
N GLY A 151 -22.67 -0.34 8.59
CA GLY A 151 -21.95 -1.31 9.44
C GLY A 151 -20.44 -1.45 9.14
N SER A 152 -19.90 -0.67 8.21
CA SER A 152 -18.48 -0.74 7.88
C SER A 152 -17.61 0.01 8.89
N ARG A 153 -16.36 -0.42 9.05
CA ARG A 153 -15.40 0.16 10.01
C ARG A 153 -14.00 0.27 9.44
N SER A 154 -13.22 1.21 9.95
CA SER A 154 -11.81 1.36 9.60
C SER A 154 -10.97 1.69 10.84
N ASN A 155 -9.76 1.13 10.90
CA ASN A 155 -8.74 1.50 11.88
C ASN A 155 -7.53 2.09 11.17
N ILE A 156 -6.98 3.19 11.68
CA ILE A 156 -5.81 3.87 11.12
C ILE A 156 -4.83 4.13 12.25
N GLU A 157 -3.60 3.63 12.07
CA GLU A 157 -2.49 3.81 13.00
C GLU A 157 -1.29 4.33 12.24
N CYS A 158 -0.74 5.47 12.69
CA CYS A 158 0.42 6.09 12.08
C CYS A 158 1.42 6.52 13.15
N ASP A 159 2.62 5.94 13.10
CA ASP A 159 3.70 6.25 14.04
C ASP A 159 4.98 6.55 13.30
N THR A 160 5.64 7.61 13.73
CA THR A 160 6.90 8.05 13.15
C THR A 160 7.94 8.22 14.25
N LEU A 161 9.07 7.53 14.08
CA LEU A 161 10.26 7.77 14.87
C LEU A 161 11.13 8.81 14.16
N ILE A 162 11.67 9.75 14.94
CA ILE A 162 12.56 10.82 14.48
C ILE A 162 13.92 10.65 15.15
#